data_AF-A0A520BA11-F1
#
_entry.id   AF-A0A520BA11-F1
#
_cell.length_a   1.000
_cell.length_b   1.000
_cell.length_c   1.000
_cell.angle_alpha   90.00
_cell.angle_beta   90.00
_cell.angle_gamma   90.00
#
_symmetry.space_group_name_H-M   'P 1'
#
loop_
_entity.id
_entity.type
_entity.pdbx_description
1 polymer ?
#
loop_
_entity_poly.entity_id
_entity_poly.type
_entity_poly.pdbx_seq_one_letter_code
_entity_poly.pdbx_strand_id
1 'polypeptide(L)' 'EADIKLGRISIGSPIARALIGKEAGDTAEVQAPGGIRRYEVINVRYE' A
#
# COMPACT_ATOMS: atom_id res chain seq x y z
N GLU A 1 1.13 2.87 -14.80
CA GLU A 1 2.24 1.90 -14.74
C GLU A 1 3.00 2.12 -13.44
N ALA A 2 3.41 1.06 -12.73
CA ALA A 2 4.10 1.17 -11.44
C ALA A 2 5.52 1.65 -11.69
N ASP A 3 5.75 2.95 -11.54
CA ASP A 3 7.10 3.48 -11.66
C ASP A 3 7.80 3.39 -10.30
N ILE A 4 8.43 2.24 -10.07
CA ILE A 4 9.19 1.96 -8.83
C ILE A 4 10.30 3.00 -8.64
N LYS A 5 10.82 3.59 -9.71
CA LYS A 5 11.84 4.66 -9.64
C LYS A 5 11.33 5.95 -9.02
N LEU A 6 10.03 6.21 -9.12
CA LEU A 6 9.37 7.36 -8.51
C LEU A 6 8.74 7.02 -7.14
N GLY A 7 9.00 5.81 -6.61
CA GLY A 7 8.36 5.32 -5.38
C GLY A 7 6.85 5.11 -5.54
N ARG A 8 6.35 5.02 -6.78
CA ARG A 8 4.92 4.90 -7.08
C ARG A 8 4.50 3.44 -7.16
N ILE A 9 3.36 3.14 -6.56
CA ILE A 9 2.74 1.81 -6.56
C ILE A 9 1.63 1.80 -7.62
N SER A 10 1.58 0.76 -8.45
CA SER A 10 0.45 0.55 -9.37
C SER A 10 -0.84 0.33 -8.59
N ILE A 11 -1.92 0.97 -9.02
CA ILE A 11 -3.28 0.74 -8.50
C ILE A 11 -3.74 -0.74 -8.61
N GLY A 12 -3.19 -1.49 -9.57
CA GLY A 12 -3.46 -2.91 -9.73
C GLY A 12 -2.77 -3.82 -8.70
N SER A 13 -1.85 -3.30 -7.89
CA SER A 13 -1.09 -4.10 -6.93
C SER A 13 -1.94 -4.43 -5.69
N PRO A 14 -1.81 -5.62 -5.08
CA PRO A 14 -2.54 -5.98 -3.87
C PRO A 14 -2.37 -4.97 -2.73
N ILE A 15 -1.18 -4.36 -2.63
CA ILE A 15 -0.89 -3.33 -1.63
C ILE A 15 -1.68 -2.03 -1.86
N ALA A 16 -1.82 -1.59 -3.11
CA ALA A 16 -2.60 -0.39 -3.41
C ALA A 16 -4.06 -0.60 -3.00
N ARG A 17 -4.64 -1.76 -3.31
CA ARG A 17 -6.01 -2.09 -2.92
C ARG A 17 -6.20 -2.17 -1.41
N ALA A 18 -5.24 -2.76 -0.70
CA ALA A 18 -5.30 -2.89 0.76
C ALA A 18 -5.19 -1.55 1.51
N LEU A 19 -4.60 -0.53 0.87
CA LEU A 19 -4.44 0.81 1.42
C LEU A 19 -5.60 1.76 1.07
N ILE A 20 -6.50 1.40 0.15
CA ILE A 20 -7.66 2.23 -0.20
C ILE A 20 -8.59 2.34 1.03
N GLY A 21 -8.87 3.57 1.45
CA GLY A 21 -9.75 3.85 2.59
C GLY A 21 -9.11 3.65 3.97
N LYS A 22 -7.78 3.48 4.02
CA LYS A 22 -7.00 3.41 5.27
C LYS A 22 -6.45 4.77 5.66
N GLU A 23 -6.41 5.03 6.95
CA GLU A 23 -5.92 6.30 7.52
C GLU A 23 -4.59 6.12 8.25
N ALA A 24 -3.93 7.22 8.61
CA ALA A 24 -2.69 7.16 9.39
C ALA A 24 -2.96 6.54 10.77
N GLY A 25 -2.18 5.52 11.13
CA GLY A 25 -2.38 4.68 12.31
C GLY A 25 -3.08 3.35 12.02
N ASP A 26 -3.63 3.16 10.81
CA ASP A 26 -4.22 1.88 10.44
C ASP A 26 -3.17 0.87 9.99
N THR A 27 -3.47 -0.41 10.23
CA THR A 27 -2.78 -1.54 9.63
C THR A 27 -3.53 -2.11 8.43
N ALA A 28 -2.81 -2.36 7.34
CA ALA A 28 -3.27 -3.02 6.12
C ALA A 28 -2.60 -4.39 5.95
N GLU A 29 -3.42 -5.41 5.70
CA GLU A 29 -2.94 -6.76 5.39
C GLU A 29 -2.91 -6.97 3.88
N VAL A 30 -1.73 -7.18 3.34
CA VAL A 30 -1.48 -7.35 1.92
C VAL A 30 -1.24 -8.82 1.62
N GLN A 31 -2.10 -9.41 0.81
CA GLN A 31 -1.90 -10.76 0.30
C GLN A 31 -0.92 -10.72 -0.88
N ALA A 32 0.33 -11.10 -0.62
CA ALA A 32 1.33 -11.28 -1.65
C ALA A 32 1.46 -12.79 -1.99
N PRO A 33 1.98 -13.15 -3.18
CA PRO A 33 2.18 -14.56 -3.56
C PRO A 33 3.06 -15.34 -2.56
N GLY A 34 3.93 -14.66 -1.82
CA GLY A 34 4.77 -15.25 -0.77
C GLY A 34 4.16 -15.27 0.64
N GLY A 35 2.86 -14.97 0.78
CA GLY A 35 2.15 -14.93 2.06
C GLY A 35 1.59 -13.55 2.42
N ILE A 36 0.87 -13.50 3.54
CA ILE A 36 0.27 -12.27 4.07
C ILE A 36 1.36 -11.40 4.68
N ARG A 37 1.49 -10.17 4.20
CA ARG A 37 2.37 -9.14 4.77
C ARG A 37 1.53 -8.06 5.41
N ARG A 38 1.85 -7.68 6.64
CA ARG A 38 1.12 -6.65 7.39
C ARG A 38 1.93 -5.35 7.36
N TYR A 39 1.29 -4.27 6.95
CA TYR A 39 1.89 -2.94 6.85
C TYR A 39 1.12 -1.97 7.73
N GLU A 40 1.82 -0.98 8.29
CA GLU A 40 1.23 0.08 9.09
C GLU A 40 1.35 1.41 8.34
N VAL A 41 0.26 2.16 8.28
CA VAL A 41 0.22 3.47 7.64
C VAL A 41 0.74 4.50 8.64
N ILE A 42 2.01 4.88 8.51
CA ILE A 42 2.62 5.83 9.46
C ILE A 42 2.13 7.27 9.23
N ASN A 43 1.89 7.66 7.97
CA ASN A 43 1.50 9.01 7.62
C ASN A 43 0.87 9.07 6.22
N VAL A 44 -0.08 9.98 6.00
CA VAL A 44 -0.68 10.25 4.68
C VAL A 44 -0.42 11.72 4.34
N ARG A 45 0.17 11.96 3.17
CA ARG A 45 0.48 13.32 2.67
C ARG A 45 -0.14 13.49 1.29
N TYR A 46 -0.72 14.66 1.05
CA TYR A 46 -1.22 15.08 -0.25
C TYR A 46 -0.26 16.16 -0.78
N GLU A 47 0.30 15.95 -1.97
CA GLU A 47 1.07 16.95 -2.73
C GLU A 47 0.27 17.39 -3.97
#